data_AF-A0A924C8Z3-F1
#
_entry.id   AF-A0A924C8Z3-F1
#
_cell.length_a   1.000
_cell.length_b   1.000
_cell.length_c   1.000
_cell.angle_alpha   90.00
_cell.angle_beta   90.00
_cell.angle_gamma   90.00
#
_symmetry.space_group_name_H-M   'P 1'
#
loop_
_entity.id
_entity.type
_entity.pdbx_description
1 polymer ?
#
loop_
_entity_poly.entity_id
_entity_poly.type
_entity_poly.pdbx_seq_one_letter_code
_entity_poly.pdbx_strand_id
1 'polypeptide(L)'
;MPIEFFDFIACGSGRSTPGWDHTNWDDIKTVLKTINYKGQLVIKSFTPEVKMIAKAASIWRTIDGSVEIIAREWLEFLRRKFRYSK
;
A
#
# COMPACT_ATOMS: atom_id res chain seq x y z
N MET A 1 0.77 23.49 -15.92
CA MET A 1 0.79 22.03 -16.14
C MET A 1 -0.26 21.42 -15.23
N PRO A 2 -1.27 20.70 -15.74
CA PRO A 2 -2.15 19.94 -14.86
C PRO A 2 -1.33 18.84 -14.16
N ILE A 3 -1.67 18.55 -12.91
CA ILE A 3 -1.07 17.46 -12.14
C ILE A 3 -1.70 16.16 -12.65
N GLU A 4 -0.91 15.30 -13.29
CA GLU A 4 -1.35 13.97 -13.72
C GLU A 4 -1.01 12.94 -12.64
N PHE A 5 -2.01 12.16 -12.21
CA PHE A 5 -1.86 11.06 -11.26
C PHE A 5 -1.67 9.76 -12.04
N PHE A 6 -0.42 9.27 -12.10
CA PHE A 6 -0.06 8.07 -12.87
C PHE A 6 -0.17 6.79 -12.06
N ASP A 7 0.42 6.78 -10.86
CA ASP A 7 0.51 5.62 -9.98
C ASP A 7 0.09 5.98 -8.56
N PHE A 8 -0.61 5.07 -7.90
CA PHE A 8 -0.97 5.17 -6.49
C PHE A 8 -0.26 4.05 -5.73
N ILE A 9 0.62 4.43 -4.81
CA ILE A 9 1.37 3.50 -3.98
C ILE A 9 0.60 3.26 -2.69
N ALA A 10 0.07 2.04 -2.52
CA ALA A 10 -0.54 1.57 -1.29
C ALA A 10 0.54 1.07 -0.32
N CYS A 11 0.74 1.81 0.76
CA CYS A 11 1.67 1.45 1.83
C CYS A 11 1.05 1.86 3.17
N GLY A 12 0.94 0.93 4.11
CA GLY A 12 0.35 1.24 5.40
C GLY A 12 1.23 2.15 6.24
N SER A 13 0.65 2.88 7.19
CA SER A 13 1.41 3.84 8.03
C SER A 13 2.52 3.15 8.84
N GLY A 14 2.26 1.92 9.29
CA GLY A 14 3.24 1.06 9.94
C GLY A 14 4.20 0.34 8.99
N ARG A 15 4.06 0.48 7.68
CA ARG A 15 4.79 -0.27 6.63
C ARG A 15 4.53 -1.78 6.57
N SER A 16 3.67 -2.31 7.45
CA SER A 16 3.33 -3.74 7.60
C SER A 16 2.04 -4.12 6.85
N THR A 17 1.43 -5.24 7.24
CA THR A 17 0.09 -5.72 6.82
C THR A 17 -0.96 -4.61 6.78
N PRO A 18 -1.84 -4.58 5.77
CA PRO A 18 -2.90 -3.57 5.63
C PRO A 18 -3.99 -3.67 6.70
N GLY A 19 -4.73 -2.58 6.92
CA GLY A 19 -5.96 -2.59 7.70
C GLY A 19 -5.78 -2.54 9.23
N TRP A 20 -4.55 -2.66 9.72
CA TRP A 20 -4.17 -2.40 11.11
C TRP A 20 -3.40 -1.08 11.26
N ASP A 21 -3.68 -0.13 10.36
CA ASP A 21 -3.00 1.15 10.30
C ASP A 21 -3.99 2.31 10.48
N HIS A 22 -3.45 3.53 10.62
CA HIS A 22 -4.27 4.73 10.81
C HIS A 22 -4.63 5.41 9.48
N THR A 23 -4.40 4.73 8.36
CA THR A 23 -4.66 5.29 7.03
C THR A 23 -6.15 5.19 6.73
N ASN A 24 -6.79 6.31 6.40
CA ASN A 24 -8.20 6.30 6.01
C ASN A 24 -8.39 5.82 4.56
N TRP A 25 -8.41 4.49 4.39
CA TRP A 25 -8.57 3.86 3.09
C TRP A 25 -9.95 4.09 2.44
N ASP A 26 -10.99 4.44 3.21
CA ASP A 26 -12.32 4.75 2.65
C ASP A 26 -12.34 6.12 1.96
N ASP A 27 -11.72 7.13 2.57
CA ASP A 27 -11.58 8.44 1.97
C ASP A 27 -10.70 8.40 0.72
N ILE A 28 -9.58 7.66 0.79
CA ILE A 28 -8.71 7.42 -0.38
C ILE A 28 -9.51 6.81 -1.53
N LYS A 29 -10.29 5.76 -1.24
CA LYS A 29 -11.16 5.13 -2.24
C LYS A 29 -12.16 6.13 -2.84
N THR A 30 -12.76 6.97 -2.00
CA THR A 30 -13.71 7.99 -2.44
C THR A 30 -13.06 8.99 -3.37
N VAL A 31 -11.89 9.53 -3.00
CA VAL A 31 -11.16 10.51 -3.83
C VAL A 31 -10.69 9.90 -5.14
N LEU A 32 -10.10 8.70 -5.13
CA LEU A 32 -9.66 8.02 -6.35
C LEU A 32 -10.83 7.76 -7.31
N LYS A 33 -12.02 7.46 -6.78
CA LYS A 33 -13.24 7.35 -7.59
C LYS A 33 -13.68 8.72 -8.14
N THR A 34 -13.65 9.77 -7.33
CA THR A 34 -14.05 11.13 -7.72
C THR A 34 -13.20 11.68 -8.86
N ILE A 35 -11.88 11.44 -8.84
CA ILE A 35 -10.97 11.85 -9.92
C ILE A 35 -10.97 10.87 -11.10
N ASN A 36 -11.83 9.84 -11.08
CA ASN A 36 -11.89 8.79 -12.08
C ASN A 36 -10.53 8.13 -12.36
N TYR A 37 -9.75 7.88 -11.31
CA TYR A 37 -8.42 7.29 -11.42
C TYR A 37 -8.46 5.94 -12.13
N LYS A 38 -7.67 5.78 -13.20
CA LYS A 38 -7.53 4.54 -14.00
C LYS A 38 -6.12 3.94 -13.95
N GLY A 39 -5.20 4.57 -13.21
CA GLY A 39 -3.83 4.09 -13.07
C GLY A 39 -3.72 2.85 -12.20
N GLN A 40 -2.48 2.39 -12.00
CA GLN A 40 -2.21 1.18 -11.22
C GLN A 40 -2.30 1.45 -9.71
N LEU A 41 -2.69 0.43 -8.96
CA LEU A 41 -2.53 0.39 -7.50
C LEU A 41 -1.31 -0.49 -7.21
N VAL A 42 -0.23 0.11 -6.73
CA VAL A 42 1.03 -0.59 -6.48
C VAL A 42 1.20 -0.83 -4.98
N ILE A 43 1.35 -2.09 -4.57
CA ILE A 43 1.65 -2.45 -3.19
C ILE A 43 3.13 -2.15 -2.92
N LYS A 44 3.41 -1.39 -1.85
CA LYS A 44 4.76 -1.18 -1.35
C LYS A 44 4.81 -1.49 0.14
N SER A 45 5.66 -2.43 0.50
CA SER A 45 5.99 -2.75 1.89
C SER A 45 7.52 -2.87 2.02
N PHE A 46 8.00 -3.06 3.25
CA PHE A 46 9.42 -3.10 3.57
C PHE A 46 9.70 -4.32 4.45
N THR A 47 10.86 -4.93 4.27
CA THR A 47 11.38 -5.93 5.21
C THR A 47 12.78 -5.55 5.66
N PRO A 48 13.16 -5.91 6.90
CA PRO A 48 14.50 -5.63 7.42
C PRO A 48 15.59 -6.45 6.72
N GLU A 49 15.24 -7.51 5.99
CA GLU A 49 16.19 -8.40 5.29
C GLU A 49 16.96 -7.66 4.20
N VAL A 50 16.33 -6.71 3.51
CA VAL A 50 16.98 -5.87 2.50
C VAL A 50 17.66 -4.69 3.18
N LYS A 51 18.79 -4.95 3.84
CA LYS A 51 19.52 -4.01 4.73
C LYS A 51 19.69 -2.59 4.16
N MET A 52 20.02 -2.47 2.88
CA MET A 52 20.20 -1.17 2.22
C MET A 52 18.89 -0.37 2.18
N ILE A 53 17.78 -1.01 1.78
CA ILE A 53 16.47 -0.38 1.71
C ILE A 53 15.93 -0.10 3.11
N ALA A 54 16.10 -1.05 4.05
CA ALA A 54 15.70 -0.88 5.44
C ALA A 54 16.37 0.33 6.08
N LYS A 55 17.69 0.52 5.84
CA LYS A 55 18.42 1.70 6.29
C LYS A 55 17.91 2.98 5.63
N ALA A 56 17.71 2.98 4.31
CA ALA A 56 17.24 4.15 3.57
C ALA A 56 15.82 4.57 3.97
N ALA A 57 14.97 3.61 4.34
CA ALA A 57 13.58 3.82 4.74
C ALA A 57 13.37 3.88 6.27
N SER A 58 14.45 3.90 7.05
CA SER A 58 14.41 3.99 8.52
C SER A 58 13.55 2.89 9.18
N ILE A 59 13.70 1.65 8.70
CA ILE A 59 13.01 0.48 9.25
C ILE A 59 13.83 -0.06 10.43
N TRP A 60 13.47 0.38 11.64
CA TRP A 60 14.19 0.04 12.88
C TRP A 60 13.54 -1.08 13.69
N ARG A 61 12.28 -1.41 13.39
CA ARG A 61 11.52 -2.46 14.06
C ARG A 61 11.36 -3.66 13.15
N THR A 62 11.20 -4.83 13.76
CA THR A 62 10.72 -6.01 13.04
C THR A 62 9.30 -5.73 12.54
N ILE A 63 9.05 -6.11 11.29
CA ILE A 63 7.72 -6.13 10.70
C ILE A 63 7.28 -7.59 10.77
N ASP A 64 6.13 -7.84 11.40
CA ASP A 64 5.62 -9.19 11.58
C ASP A 64 5.13 -9.77 10.26
N GLY A 65 5.35 -11.08 10.08
CA GLY A 65 4.94 -11.84 8.89
C GLY A 65 6.05 -12.02 7.86
N SER A 66 5.96 -13.09 7.05
CA SER A 66 6.85 -13.26 5.89
C SER A 66 6.44 -12.32 4.75
N VAL A 67 7.36 -12.06 3.82
CA VAL A 67 7.11 -11.28 2.59
C VAL A 67 5.86 -11.76 1.86
N GLU A 68 5.67 -13.08 1.76
CA GLU A 68 4.55 -13.70 1.06
C GLU A 68 3.22 -13.47 1.77
N ILE A 69 3.21 -13.53 3.11
CA ILE A 69 2.00 -13.26 3.91
C ILE A 69 1.59 -11.80 3.71
N ILE A 70 2.55 -10.88 3.86
CA ILE A 70 2.31 -9.44 3.68
C ILE A 70 1.77 -9.17 2.27
N ALA A 71 2.37 -9.74 1.23
CA ALA A 71 1.93 -9.56 -0.15
C ALA A 71 0.49 -10.06 -0.40
N ARG A 72 0.14 -11.24 0.15
CA ARG A 72 -1.21 -11.81 0.02
C ARG A 72 -2.25 -10.98 0.74
N GLU A 73 -1.98 -10.58 1.98
CA GLU A 73 -2.90 -9.77 2.78
C GLU A 73 -3.14 -8.40 2.13
N TRP A 74 -2.10 -7.75 1.60
CA TRP A 74 -2.24 -6.52 0.80
C TRP A 74 -3.11 -6.72 -0.43
N LEU A 75 -2.90 -7.79 -1.20
CA LEU A 75 -3.69 -8.07 -2.39
C LEU A 75 -5.17 -8.27 -2.07
N GLU A 76 -5.48 -9.07 -1.04
CA GLU A 76 -6.84 -9.32 -0.59
C GLU A 76 -7.52 -8.04 -0.08
N PHE A 77 -6.80 -7.27 0.74
CA PHE A 77 -7.28 -5.99 1.25
C PHE A 77 -7.67 -5.03 0.13
N LEU A 78 -6.77 -4.82 -0.85
CA LEU A 78 -7.00 -3.89 -1.96
C LEU A 78 -8.14 -4.36 -2.86
N ARG A 79 -8.21 -5.66 -3.18
CA ARG A 79 -9.33 -6.23 -3.97
C ARG A 79 -10.67 -6.00 -3.30
N ARG A 80 -10.74 -6.27 -1.99
CA ARG A 80 -11.96 -6.06 -1.18
C ARG A 80 -12.32 -4.58 -1.10
N LYS A 81 -11.35 -3.71 -0.83
CA LYS A 81 -11.58 -2.27 -0.63
C LYS A 81 -12.01 -1.60 -1.93
N PHE A 82 -11.29 -1.83 -3.03
CA PHE A 82 -11.49 -1.14 -4.29
C PHE A 82 -12.44 -1.87 -5.26
N ARG A 83 -12.96 -3.06 -4.91
CA ARG A 83 -13.84 -3.88 -5.77
C ARG A 83 -13.22 -4.02 -7.16
N TYR A 84 -12.00 -4.55 -7.20
CA TYR A 84 -11.30 -4.78 -8.44
C TYR A 84 -12.03 -5.87 -9.24
N SER A 85 -12.86 -5.47 -10.20
CA SER A 85 -13.28 -6.35 -11.30
C SER A 85 -12.16 -6.28 -12.33
N LYS A 86 -11.63 -7.43 -12.69
CA LYS A 86 -10.84 -7.54 -13.92
C LYS A 86 -11.71 -7.12 -15.11
#